data_AF-A0A442FQV6-F1
#
_entry.id   AF-A0A442FQV6-F1
#
_cell.length_a   1.000
_cell.length_b   1.000
_cell.length_c   1.000
_cell.angle_alpha   90.00
_cell.angle_beta   90.00
_cell.angle_gamma   90.00
#
_symmetry.space_group_name_H-M   'P 1'
#
loop_
_entity.id
_entity.type
_entity.pdbx_description
1 polymer ?
#
loop_
_entity_poly.entity_id
_entity_poly.type
_entity_poly.pdbx_seq_one_letter_code
_entity_poly.pdbx_strand_id
1 'polypeptide(L)'
;MTTIHKFAVSEGQEWVLPADDDAYEEFFSLDGGSLKGWKPPVMRRVEEGERLYSDFPWLGEHAPLLRRPAVDALATALRSYGELVALPGEEVWLLNVTHVIDALDEARSQIVRFDDGDILAIERYAFDADKIGTAEVFRLPMRASPVFVSDVFVERVRKAGLRNVSFEPVWTSDE
;
A
#
# COMPACT_ATOMS: atom_id res chain seq x y z
N MET A 1 -8.95 -20.45 -5.18
CA MET A 1 -9.09 -19.13 -5.82
C MET A 1 -8.79 -18.04 -4.81
N THR A 2 -7.77 -17.22 -5.08
CA THR A 2 -7.37 -16.08 -4.25
C THR A 2 -7.38 -14.83 -5.09
N THR A 3 -8.03 -13.76 -4.60
CA THR A 3 -8.02 -12.45 -5.25
C THR A 3 -7.03 -11.53 -4.56
N ILE A 4 -6.15 -10.93 -5.35
CA ILE A 4 -5.19 -9.93 -4.92
C ILE A 4 -5.72 -8.55 -5.27
N HIS A 5 -5.60 -7.64 -4.33
CA HIS A 5 -6.06 -6.26 -4.42
C HIS A 5 -4.90 -5.32 -4.15
N LYS A 6 -5.04 -4.07 -4.60
CA LYS A 6 -4.25 -2.94 -4.10
C LYS A 6 -5.16 -1.96 -3.37
N PHE A 7 -4.57 -1.11 -2.54
CA PHE A 7 -5.31 0.01 -1.95
C PHE A 7 -5.80 0.96 -3.04
N ALA A 8 -7.03 1.45 -2.90
CA ALA A 8 -7.63 2.38 -3.83
C ALA A 8 -8.20 3.60 -3.09
N VAL A 9 -8.26 4.73 -3.79
CA VAL A 9 -8.89 5.94 -3.27
C VAL A 9 -10.41 5.87 -3.42
N SER A 10 -11.14 6.13 -2.34
CA SER A 10 -12.59 6.33 -2.38
C SER A 10 -12.92 7.78 -2.75
N GLU A 11 -14.11 7.98 -3.34
CA GLU A 11 -14.63 9.32 -3.56
C GLU A 11 -14.71 10.12 -2.25
N GLY A 12 -14.19 11.36 -2.28
CA GLY A 12 -14.18 12.26 -1.13
C GLY A 12 -13.23 11.86 0.01
N GLN A 13 -12.45 10.78 -0.10
CA GLN A 13 -11.51 10.36 0.95
C GLN A 13 -10.51 11.48 1.30
N GLU A 14 -10.23 11.62 2.59
CA GLU A 14 -9.19 12.53 3.09
C GLU A 14 -7.80 12.09 2.67
N TRP A 15 -6.94 13.07 2.40
CA TRP A 15 -5.55 12.85 2.00
C TRP A 15 -4.65 13.41 3.10
N VAL A 16 -3.59 12.68 3.41
CA VAL A 16 -2.52 13.12 4.32
C VAL A 16 -1.22 13.03 3.54
N LEU A 17 -0.61 14.19 3.33
CA LEU A 17 0.52 14.37 2.44
C LEU A 17 1.70 14.96 3.22
N PRO A 18 2.93 14.82 2.71
CA PRO A 18 4.06 15.54 3.28
C PRO A 18 3.79 17.06 3.29
N ALA A 19 4.23 17.73 4.34
CA ALA A 19 4.14 19.18 4.45
C ALA A 19 5.12 19.89 3.50
N ASP A 20 6.23 19.21 3.18
CA ASP A 20 7.25 19.60 2.22
C ASP A 20 7.10 18.76 0.94
N ASP A 21 6.94 19.42 -0.21
CA ASP A 21 6.73 18.74 -1.49
C ASP A 21 7.98 17.97 -1.96
N ASP A 22 9.18 18.32 -1.49
CA ASP A 22 10.39 17.56 -1.82
C ASP A 22 10.42 16.17 -1.14
N ALA A 23 9.65 16.00 -0.06
CA ALA A 23 9.60 14.74 0.68
C ALA A 23 8.76 13.64 0.01
N TYR A 24 8.06 13.94 -1.10
CA TYR A 24 7.35 12.91 -1.87
C TYR A 24 8.28 11.82 -2.38
N GLU A 25 9.48 12.20 -2.84
CA GLU A 25 10.46 11.24 -3.38
C GLU A 25 10.85 10.17 -2.35
N GLU A 26 10.84 10.50 -1.05
CA GLU A 26 11.14 9.53 0.00
C GLU A 26 10.13 8.37 0.01
N PHE A 27 8.84 8.65 -0.22
CA PHE A 27 7.81 7.62 -0.31
C PHE A 27 7.86 6.84 -1.62
N PHE A 28 8.16 7.50 -2.75
CA PHE A 28 8.37 6.82 -4.03
C PHE A 28 9.61 5.91 -4.01
N SER A 29 10.61 6.25 -3.21
CA SER A 29 11.85 5.47 -3.07
C SER A 29 11.67 4.16 -2.29
N LEU A 30 10.54 3.98 -1.57
CA LEU A 30 10.27 2.75 -0.83
C LEU A 30 10.38 1.54 -1.76
N ASP A 31 11.18 0.56 -1.37
CA ASP A 31 11.49 -0.66 -2.12
C ASP A 31 11.30 -1.96 -1.30
N GLY A 32 10.90 -1.82 -0.03
CA GLY A 32 10.76 -2.92 0.93
C GLY A 32 11.94 -3.07 1.90
N GLY A 33 12.94 -2.19 1.82
CA GLY A 33 13.94 -2.04 2.87
C GLY A 33 13.34 -1.61 4.21
N SER A 34 14.00 -1.99 5.31
CA SER A 34 13.65 -1.50 6.65
C SER A 34 13.91 0.01 6.76
N LEU A 35 12.97 0.74 7.37
CA LEU A 35 13.10 2.18 7.64
C LEU A 35 13.77 2.48 8.98
N LYS A 36 14.54 1.52 9.53
CA LYS A 36 15.27 1.72 10.77
C LYS A 36 16.26 2.88 10.65
N GLY A 37 16.06 3.92 11.45
CA GLY A 37 16.91 5.11 11.46
C GLY A 37 16.54 6.16 10.40
N TRP A 38 15.52 5.89 9.57
CA TRP A 38 14.90 6.90 8.71
C TRP A 38 14.26 8.00 9.56
N LYS A 39 14.34 9.24 9.08
CA LYS A 39 13.75 10.41 9.73
C LYS A 39 12.50 10.81 8.93
N PRO A 40 11.30 10.44 9.39
CA PRO A 40 10.09 10.67 8.62
C PRO A 40 9.81 12.18 8.45
N PRO A 41 9.30 12.61 7.29
CA PRO A 41 8.90 13.99 7.06
C PRO A 41 7.65 14.33 7.89
N VAL A 42 7.43 15.62 8.10
CA VAL A 42 6.20 16.13 8.73
C VAL A 42 5.05 15.97 7.75
N MET A 43 3.93 15.41 8.22
CA MET A 43 2.72 15.19 7.44
C MET A 43 1.66 16.22 7.80
N ARG A 44 0.77 16.50 6.84
CA ARG A 44 -0.40 17.38 7.03
C ARG A 44 -1.61 16.81 6.31
N ARG A 45 -2.80 17.00 6.89
CA ARG A 45 -4.05 16.77 6.17
C ARG A 45 -4.24 17.83 5.07
N VAL A 46 -4.78 17.43 3.93
CA VAL A 46 -5.23 18.36 2.88
C VAL A 46 -6.56 18.99 3.29
N GLU A 47 -6.58 20.32 3.41
CA GLU A 47 -7.76 21.09 3.86
C GLU A 47 -8.72 21.49 2.72
N GLU A 48 -8.39 21.20 1.47
CA GLU A 48 -9.21 21.59 0.32
C GLU A 48 -10.46 20.70 0.16
N GLY A 49 -11.62 21.32 0.37
CA GLY A 49 -12.95 20.72 0.23
C GLY A 49 -13.42 19.93 1.46
N GLU A 50 -14.69 19.51 1.44
CA GLU A 50 -15.19 18.56 2.43
C GLU A 50 -14.63 17.17 2.14
N ARG A 51 -13.72 16.71 3.00
CA ARG A 51 -13.10 15.39 2.90
C ARG A 51 -13.67 14.44 3.95
N LEU A 52 -14.11 13.27 3.51
CA LEU A 52 -14.57 12.17 4.35
C LEU A 52 -13.39 11.56 5.10
N TYR A 53 -13.55 11.41 6.42
CA TYR A 53 -12.61 10.70 7.27
C TYR A 53 -12.33 9.29 6.71
N SER A 54 -11.09 8.83 6.82
CA SER A 54 -10.70 7.45 6.56
C SER A 54 -9.74 6.94 7.63
N ASP A 55 -9.91 5.69 8.03
CA ASP A 55 -8.91 5.01 8.87
C ASP A 55 -7.61 4.70 8.10
N PHE A 56 -7.64 4.86 6.76
CA PHE A 56 -6.49 4.82 5.86
C PHE A 56 -6.44 6.08 4.99
N PRO A 57 -6.04 7.26 5.50
CA PRO A 57 -5.98 8.47 4.69
C PRO A 57 -5.06 8.28 3.48
N TRP A 58 -5.42 8.89 2.35
CA TRP A 58 -4.71 8.64 1.10
C TRP A 58 -3.38 9.40 1.04
N LEU A 59 -2.31 8.67 0.70
CA LEU A 59 -1.01 9.18 0.26
C LEU A 59 -0.67 8.59 -1.11
N GLY A 60 -0.82 7.27 -1.24
CA GLY A 60 -0.69 6.52 -2.48
C GLY A 60 -0.78 5.03 -2.23
N GLU A 61 -1.04 4.24 -3.29
CA GLU A 61 -1.16 2.78 -3.20
C GLU A 61 0.13 2.07 -2.75
N HIS A 62 1.28 2.73 -2.91
CA HIS A 62 2.61 2.24 -2.51
C HIS A 62 3.00 2.58 -1.07
N ALA A 63 2.25 3.47 -0.41
CA ALA A 63 2.54 3.95 0.94
C ALA A 63 1.25 4.10 1.77
N PRO A 64 0.59 2.99 2.15
CA PRO A 64 -0.64 3.04 2.94
C PRO A 64 -0.38 3.71 4.29
N LEU A 65 -1.17 4.73 4.60
CA LEU A 65 -1.21 5.35 5.92
C LEU A 65 -2.33 4.74 6.75
N LEU A 66 -2.12 4.65 8.05
CA LEU A 66 -3.07 4.14 9.03
C LEU A 66 -3.32 5.19 10.10
N ARG A 67 -4.58 5.42 10.46
CA ARG A 67 -4.94 6.13 11.70
C ARG A 67 -4.87 5.17 12.89
N ARG A 68 -4.93 5.73 14.11
CA ARG A 68 -4.93 4.96 15.37
C ARG A 68 -5.89 3.76 15.37
N PRO A 69 -7.17 3.87 14.95
CA PRO A 69 -8.09 2.71 14.98
C PRO A 69 -7.63 1.56 14.08
N ALA A 70 -7.08 1.87 12.90
CA ALA A 70 -6.51 0.86 12.01
C ALA A 70 -5.26 0.19 12.61
N VAL A 71 -4.39 0.97 13.24
CA VAL A 71 -3.21 0.44 13.95
C VAL A 71 -3.65 -0.50 15.08
N ASP A 72 -4.58 -0.06 15.92
CA ASP A 72 -5.04 -0.86 17.06
C ASP A 72 -5.70 -2.17 16.63
N ALA A 73 -6.45 -2.15 15.51
CA ALA A 73 -7.12 -3.33 14.98
C ALA A 73 -6.19 -4.28 14.20
N LEU A 74 -5.21 -3.76 13.46
CA LEU A 74 -4.47 -4.53 12.45
C LEU A 74 -2.98 -4.72 12.76
N ALA A 75 -2.41 -4.03 13.75
CA ALA A 75 -0.96 -4.05 13.99
C ALA A 75 -0.39 -5.47 14.15
N THR A 76 -1.07 -6.35 14.87
CA THR A 76 -0.61 -7.74 15.06
C THR A 76 -0.51 -8.48 13.72
N ALA A 77 -1.48 -8.29 12.81
CA ALA A 77 -1.48 -8.92 11.49
C ALA A 77 -0.46 -8.26 10.54
N LEU A 78 -0.26 -6.94 10.64
CA LEU A 78 0.63 -6.20 9.74
C LEU A 78 2.12 -6.38 10.09
N ARG A 79 2.45 -6.58 11.37
CA ARG A 79 3.84 -6.71 11.84
C ARG A 79 4.56 -7.95 11.30
N SER A 80 3.84 -8.98 10.81
CA SER A 80 4.46 -10.11 10.11
C SER A 80 4.91 -9.77 8.69
N TYR A 81 4.41 -8.67 8.11
CA TYR A 81 4.66 -8.28 6.72
C TYR A 81 5.46 -6.98 6.58
N GLY A 82 5.66 -6.25 7.68
CA GLY A 82 6.31 -4.95 7.62
C GLY A 82 6.40 -4.21 8.94
N GLU A 83 6.71 -2.93 8.81
CA GLU A 83 6.92 -1.99 9.90
C GLU A 83 5.79 -0.96 9.91
N LEU A 84 5.37 -0.56 11.12
CA LEU A 84 4.46 0.56 11.32
C LEU A 84 5.27 1.73 11.87
N VAL A 85 5.48 2.76 11.05
CA VAL A 85 6.33 3.91 11.35
C VAL A 85 5.45 5.12 11.63
N ALA A 86 5.53 5.68 12.84
CA ALA A 86 4.80 6.89 13.19
C ALA A 86 5.36 8.08 12.39
N LEU A 87 4.48 8.88 11.79
CA LEU A 87 4.87 10.09 11.08
C LEU A 87 4.51 11.34 11.92
N PRO A 88 5.37 12.37 12.00
CA PRO A 88 5.07 13.59 12.72
C PRO A 88 4.04 14.47 11.98
N GLY A 89 3.40 15.40 12.70
CA GLY A 89 2.47 16.38 12.15
C GLY A 89 1.00 15.95 12.19
N GLU A 90 0.70 14.75 11.70
CA GLU A 90 -0.61 14.11 11.79
C GLU A 90 -0.52 12.81 12.59
N GLU A 91 -1.56 12.43 13.32
CA GLU A 91 -1.58 11.15 14.04
C GLU A 91 -1.84 9.99 13.05
N VAL A 92 -0.80 9.62 12.29
CA VAL A 92 -0.80 8.55 11.28
C VAL A 92 0.48 7.70 11.34
N TRP A 93 0.37 6.46 10.87
CA TRP A 93 1.47 5.52 10.70
C TRP A 93 1.59 5.11 9.25
N LEU A 94 2.82 5.14 8.71
CA LEU A 94 3.14 4.48 7.45
C LEU A 94 3.24 2.96 7.68
N LEU A 95 2.56 2.18 6.84
CA LEU A 95 2.86 0.77 6.66
C LEU A 95 4.00 0.61 5.64
N ASN A 96 5.22 0.38 6.14
CA ASN A 96 6.35 -0.01 5.31
C ASN A 96 6.37 -1.54 5.15
N VAL A 97 5.91 -2.04 4.01
CA VAL A 97 5.89 -3.49 3.74
C VAL A 97 7.29 -3.97 3.37
N THR A 98 7.90 -4.75 4.26
CA THR A 98 9.22 -5.38 4.05
C THR A 98 9.09 -6.79 3.49
N HIS A 99 7.87 -7.33 3.41
CA HIS A 99 7.58 -8.59 2.74
C HIS A 99 7.53 -8.38 1.22
N VAL A 100 8.69 -8.53 0.59
CA VAL A 100 8.88 -8.40 -0.86
C VAL A 100 8.77 -9.78 -1.50
N ILE A 101 7.87 -9.93 -2.48
CA ILE A 101 7.69 -11.18 -3.24
C ILE A 101 7.84 -10.86 -4.72
N ASP A 102 8.75 -11.56 -5.39
CA ASP A 102 8.92 -11.51 -6.85
C ASP A 102 7.86 -12.37 -7.56
N ALA A 103 6.59 -11.97 -7.42
CA ALA A 103 5.44 -12.73 -7.91
C ALA A 103 4.91 -12.27 -9.27
N LEU A 104 5.48 -11.21 -9.87
CA LEU A 104 4.98 -10.71 -11.15
C LEU A 104 5.32 -11.68 -12.29
N ASP A 105 4.31 -12.17 -12.98
CA ASP A 105 4.49 -12.91 -14.23
C ASP A 105 4.53 -11.91 -15.39
N GLU A 106 5.73 -11.47 -15.77
CA GLU A 106 5.90 -10.49 -16.83
C GLU A 106 5.37 -10.96 -18.19
N ALA A 107 5.39 -12.26 -18.47
CA ALA A 107 4.95 -12.81 -19.74
C ALA A 107 3.41 -12.78 -19.89
N ARG A 108 2.67 -12.87 -18.77
CA ARG A 108 1.20 -12.80 -18.76
C ARG A 108 0.65 -11.41 -18.38
N SER A 109 1.49 -10.55 -17.81
CA SER A 109 1.14 -9.16 -17.47
C SER A 109 1.15 -8.24 -18.68
N GLN A 110 0.34 -7.19 -18.64
CA GLN A 110 0.40 -6.09 -19.61
C GLN A 110 1.25 -4.98 -18.99
N ILE A 111 2.47 -4.82 -19.49
CA ILE A 111 3.44 -3.90 -18.91
C ILE A 111 3.96 -2.94 -19.97
N VAL A 112 3.94 -1.66 -19.65
CA VAL A 112 4.56 -0.58 -20.42
C VAL A 112 5.99 -0.38 -19.91
N ARG A 113 6.96 -0.30 -20.83
CA ARG A 113 8.38 -0.10 -20.51
C ARG A 113 8.88 1.22 -21.05
N PHE A 114 9.89 1.77 -20.38
CA PHE A 114 10.77 2.77 -20.95
C PHE A 114 11.67 2.16 -22.05
N ASP A 115 12.33 3.01 -22.82
CA ASP A 115 13.23 2.58 -23.91
C ASP A 115 14.46 1.79 -23.40
N ASP A 116 14.84 1.95 -22.14
CA ASP A 116 15.91 1.21 -21.46
C ASP A 116 15.48 -0.16 -20.92
N GLY A 117 14.19 -0.48 -21.00
CA GLY A 117 13.61 -1.75 -20.55
C GLY A 117 13.02 -1.72 -19.14
N ASP A 118 13.18 -0.62 -18.39
CA ASP A 118 12.57 -0.50 -17.06
C ASP A 118 11.05 -0.40 -17.13
N ILE A 119 10.37 -0.88 -16.10
CA ILE A 119 8.91 -0.86 -16.01
C ILE A 119 8.44 0.59 -15.77
N LEU A 120 7.70 1.14 -16.73
CA LEU A 120 7.01 2.42 -16.60
C LEU A 120 5.67 2.24 -15.87
N ALA A 121 4.86 1.26 -16.28
CA ALA A 121 3.56 0.99 -15.69
C ALA A 121 3.14 -0.46 -15.93
N ILE A 122 2.41 -1.04 -14.97
CA ILE A 122 1.74 -2.34 -15.14
C ILE A 122 0.25 -2.06 -15.28
N GLU A 123 -0.28 -2.18 -16.50
CA GLU A 123 -1.69 -1.93 -16.82
C GLU A 123 -2.58 -3.11 -16.45
N ARG A 124 -2.04 -4.33 -16.46
CA ARG A 124 -2.72 -5.54 -16.00
C ARG A 124 -1.74 -6.48 -15.33
N TYR A 125 -2.04 -6.87 -14.09
CA TYR A 125 -1.23 -7.81 -13.32
C TYR A 125 -1.59 -9.26 -13.66
N ALA A 126 -0.56 -10.07 -13.82
CA ALA A 126 -0.64 -11.51 -13.65
C ALA A 126 0.37 -11.91 -12.58
N PHE A 127 -0.08 -12.65 -11.56
CA PHE A 127 0.80 -13.14 -10.51
C PHE A 127 1.04 -14.64 -10.59
N ASP A 128 2.19 -15.05 -10.08
CA ASP A 128 2.51 -16.43 -9.73
C ASP A 128 1.93 -16.74 -8.33
N ALA A 129 0.86 -17.55 -8.31
CA ALA A 129 0.14 -17.92 -7.10
C ALA A 129 1.02 -18.69 -6.11
N ASP A 130 1.91 -19.55 -6.61
CA ASP A 130 2.76 -20.41 -5.78
C ASP A 130 3.80 -19.58 -5.04
N LYS A 131 4.32 -18.51 -5.68
CA LYS A 131 5.23 -17.57 -5.03
C LYS A 131 4.54 -16.72 -3.95
N ILE A 132 3.28 -16.33 -4.15
CA ILE A 132 2.50 -15.60 -3.13
C ILE A 132 2.18 -16.51 -1.95
N GLY A 133 1.82 -17.76 -2.21
CA GLY A 133 1.45 -18.73 -1.19
C GLY A 133 0.31 -18.22 -0.30
N THR A 134 0.56 -18.14 1.00
CA THR A 134 -0.43 -17.67 1.99
C THR A 134 -0.21 -16.22 2.43
N ALA A 135 0.64 -15.45 1.74
CA ALA A 135 0.92 -14.07 2.12
C ALA A 135 -0.34 -13.20 2.02
N GLU A 136 -0.64 -12.48 3.10
CA GLU A 136 -1.80 -11.57 3.13
C GLU A 136 -1.46 -10.15 2.67
N VAL A 137 -0.20 -9.74 2.83
CA VAL A 137 0.29 -8.40 2.46
C VAL A 137 1.69 -8.53 1.89
N PHE A 138 1.93 -7.96 0.72
CA PHE A 138 3.25 -7.97 0.08
C PHE A 138 3.43 -6.79 -0.87
N ARG A 139 4.62 -6.64 -1.41
CA ARG A 139 4.94 -5.74 -2.53
C ARG A 139 5.85 -6.43 -3.54
N LEU A 140 5.92 -5.89 -4.75
CA LEU A 140 6.87 -6.34 -5.76
C LEU A 140 8.27 -5.75 -5.52
N PRO A 141 9.34 -6.38 -6.03
CA PRO A 141 10.74 -5.94 -5.89
C PRO A 141 11.05 -4.75 -6.81
N MET A 142 10.25 -3.68 -6.73
CA MET A 142 10.43 -2.45 -7.49
C MET A 142 10.04 -1.24 -6.63
N ARG A 143 10.66 -0.09 -6.93
CA ARG A 143 10.33 1.20 -6.29
C ARG A 143 8.87 1.56 -6.55
N ALA A 144 8.26 2.24 -5.57
CA ALA A 144 6.87 2.66 -5.63
C ALA A 144 5.87 1.55 -6.03
N SER A 145 6.22 0.27 -5.83
CA SER A 145 5.28 -0.84 -6.00
C SER A 145 4.08 -0.58 -5.11
N PRO A 146 2.85 -0.79 -5.61
CA PRO A 146 1.68 -0.84 -4.77
C PRO A 146 1.88 -1.87 -3.65
N VAL A 147 1.25 -1.62 -2.51
CA VAL A 147 1.05 -2.65 -1.50
C VAL A 147 -0.13 -3.51 -1.93
N PHE A 148 0.16 -4.79 -2.14
CA PHE A 148 -0.81 -5.79 -2.50
C PHE A 148 -1.33 -6.51 -1.27
N VAL A 149 -2.62 -6.81 -1.26
CA VAL A 149 -3.30 -7.49 -0.17
C VAL A 149 -4.22 -8.59 -0.69
N SER A 150 -4.32 -9.70 0.03
CA SER A 150 -5.27 -10.76 -0.30
C SER A 150 -6.69 -10.42 0.15
N ASP A 151 -7.66 -11.15 -0.38
CA ASP A 151 -9.05 -11.18 0.10
C ASP A 151 -9.16 -11.44 1.61
N VAL A 152 -8.30 -12.30 2.18
CA VAL A 152 -8.21 -12.54 3.62
C VAL A 152 -7.93 -11.25 4.38
N PHE A 153 -6.98 -10.44 3.94
CA PHE A 153 -6.68 -9.16 4.59
C PHE A 153 -7.83 -8.15 4.41
N VAL A 154 -8.43 -8.08 3.23
CA VAL A 154 -9.60 -7.23 2.96
C VAL A 154 -10.74 -7.57 3.94
N GLU A 155 -10.99 -8.85 4.18
CA GLU A 155 -11.99 -9.30 5.16
C GLU A 155 -11.63 -8.93 6.60
N ARG A 156 -10.34 -8.92 6.97
CA ARG A 156 -9.92 -8.42 8.29
C ARG A 156 -10.24 -6.94 8.45
N VAL A 157 -9.94 -6.13 7.44
CA VAL A 157 -10.24 -4.69 7.43
C VAL A 157 -11.75 -4.44 7.57
N ARG A 158 -12.57 -5.18 6.80
CA ARG A 158 -14.04 -5.10 6.87
C ARG A 158 -14.57 -5.49 8.25
N LYS A 159 -14.10 -6.62 8.81
CA LYS A 159 -14.51 -7.10 10.14
C LYS A 159 -14.10 -6.18 11.28
N ALA A 160 -13.00 -5.44 11.11
CA ALA A 160 -12.57 -4.42 12.06
C ALA A 160 -13.46 -3.16 12.04
N GLY A 161 -14.39 -3.03 11.09
CA GLY A 161 -15.30 -1.88 11.01
C GLY A 161 -14.60 -0.57 10.64
N LEU A 162 -13.46 -0.66 9.96
CA LEU A 162 -12.67 0.50 9.56
C LEU A 162 -13.39 1.31 8.47
N ARG A 163 -13.35 2.63 8.60
CA ARG A 163 -14.15 3.56 7.81
C ARG A 163 -13.42 4.00 6.56
N ASN A 164 -14.15 4.04 5.45
CA ASN A 164 -13.73 4.61 4.17
C ASN A 164 -12.38 4.05 3.67
N VAL A 165 -12.23 2.73 3.72
CA VAL A 165 -11.08 1.99 3.18
C VAL A 165 -11.52 1.25 1.94
N SER A 166 -10.84 1.48 0.82
CA SER A 166 -11.17 0.88 -0.47
C SER A 166 -10.02 0.08 -1.05
N PHE A 167 -10.39 -0.94 -1.82
CA PHE A 167 -9.48 -1.88 -2.47
C PHE A 167 -9.94 -2.11 -3.90
N GLU A 168 -8.99 -2.14 -4.83
CA GLU A 168 -9.22 -2.50 -6.22
C GLU A 168 -8.69 -3.92 -6.48
N PRO A 169 -9.51 -4.87 -6.95
CA PRO A 169 -9.03 -6.18 -7.35
C PRO A 169 -8.17 -6.05 -8.61
N VAL A 170 -6.95 -6.59 -8.58
CA VAL A 170 -5.99 -6.49 -9.68
C VAL A 170 -5.72 -7.82 -10.37
N TRP A 171 -5.96 -8.93 -9.67
CA TRP A 171 -5.75 -10.28 -10.19
C TRP A 171 -6.48 -11.32 -9.33
N THR A 172 -6.95 -12.39 -9.95
CA THR A 172 -7.52 -13.55 -9.28
C THR A 172 -6.84 -14.81 -9.78
N SER A 173 -6.41 -15.69 -8.88
CA SER A 173 -5.84 -16.98 -9.25
C SER A 173 -6.88 -17.81 -10.00
N ASP A 174 -6.43 -18.64 -10.94
CA ASP A 174 -7.26 -19.72 -11.45
C ASP A 174 -7.56 -20.75 -10.32
N GLU A 175 -8.53 -21.64 -10.54
CA GLU A 175 -8.86 -22.75 -9.61
C GLU A 175 -7.72 -23.78 -9.47
#